data_AF-A0A847AM12-F1
#
_entry.id   AF-A0A847AM12-F1
#
_cell.length_a   1.000
_cell.length_b   1.000
_cell.length_c   1.000
_cell.angle_alpha   90.00
_cell.angle_beta   90.00
_cell.angle_gamma   90.00
#
_symmetry.space_group_name_H-M   'P 1'
#
loop_
_entity.id
_entity.type
_entity.pdbx_description
1 polymer ?
#
loop_
_entity_poly.entity_id
_entity_poly.type
_entity_poly.pdbx_seq_one_letter_code
_entity_poly.pdbx_strand_id
1 'polypeptide(L)'
;MRIKYLIFVLLFCFSCNQQYKEENVAVAKIIQKGGEIELQKDKKVVLIVPVIGCSTCIEPVKNFINKVDSPNFIIVASCYSSKDFYFSFPGGELKNRNCIVDSIGLAFRHGLVDVGAKLYFFENGKIIDIKTSSCAKPGLLTQTLNFLK
;
A
#
# COMPACT_ATOMS: atom_id res chain seq x y z
N MET A 1 18.90 -37.12 13.08
CA MET A 1 18.09 -36.53 11.99
C MET A 1 17.08 -35.46 12.43
N ARG A 2 16.51 -35.50 13.65
CA ARG A 2 15.46 -34.53 14.10
C ARG A 2 15.92 -33.07 14.30
N ILE A 3 17.18 -32.82 14.64
CA ILE A 3 17.70 -31.45 14.89
C ILE A 3 17.85 -30.61 13.59
N LYS A 4 18.11 -31.25 12.44
CA LYS A 4 18.30 -30.54 11.16
C LYS A 4 17.00 -29.89 10.65
N TYR A 5 15.84 -30.47 10.94
CA TYR A 5 14.53 -29.90 10.58
C TYR A 5 14.14 -28.72 11.47
N LEU A 6 14.56 -28.72 12.74
CA LEU A 6 14.24 -27.65 13.68
C LEU A 6 14.94 -26.33 13.30
N ILE A 7 16.17 -26.40 12.80
CA ILE A 7 16.92 -25.24 12.28
C ILE A 7 16.26 -24.67 11.01
N PHE A 8 15.73 -25.54 10.15
CA PHE A 8 15.06 -25.12 8.91
C PHE A 8 13.74 -24.39 9.18
N VAL A 9 12.97 -24.84 10.18
CA VAL A 9 11.72 -24.19 10.61
C VAL A 9 11.99 -22.82 11.26
N LEU A 10 13.05 -22.72 12.09
CA LEU A 10 13.45 -21.45 12.70
C LEU A 10 13.88 -20.41 11.66
N LEU A 11 14.66 -20.80 10.64
CA LEU A 11 15.06 -19.91 9.56
C LEU A 11 13.86 -19.37 8.77
N PHE A 12 12.84 -20.21 8.54
CA PHE A 12 11.65 -19.79 7.78
C PHE A 12 10.79 -18.76 8.54
N CYS A 13 10.71 -18.86 9.87
CA CYS A 13 9.98 -17.88 10.69
C CYS A 13 10.68 -16.51 10.75
N PHE A 14 12.02 -16.47 10.64
CA PHE A 14 12.76 -15.21 10.65
C PHE A 14 12.56 -14.39 9.37
N SER A 15 12.44 -15.04 8.22
CA SER A 15 12.29 -14.34 6.93
C SER A 15 11.00 -13.54 6.82
N CYS A 16 9.85 -14.06 7.28
CA CYS A 16 8.59 -13.31 7.23
C CYS A 16 8.61 -12.08 8.14
N ASN A 17 9.19 -12.18 9.34
CA ASN A 17 9.30 -11.05 10.25
C ASN A 17 10.24 -9.96 9.72
N GLN A 18 11.31 -10.36 9.02
CA GLN A 18 12.24 -9.42 8.43
C GLN A 18 11.62 -8.64 7.27
N GLN A 19 10.86 -9.31 6.39
CA GLN A 19 10.17 -8.64 5.29
C GLN A 19 9.18 -7.58 5.80
N TYR A 20 8.32 -7.92 6.76
CA TYR A 20 7.38 -6.92 7.33
C TYR A 20 8.10 -5.75 7.98
N LYS A 21 9.28 -5.95 8.57
CA LYS A 21 10.06 -4.88 9.18
C LYS A 21 10.61 -3.92 8.12
N GLU A 22 11.17 -4.44 7.03
CA GLU A 22 11.72 -3.64 5.94
C GLU A 22 10.63 -2.85 5.21
N GLU A 23 9.50 -3.51 4.92
CA GLU A 23 8.36 -2.85 4.28
C GLU A 23 7.71 -1.79 5.18
N ASN A 24 7.59 -2.05 6.49
CA ASN A 24 7.11 -1.04 7.46
C ASN A 24 7.95 0.24 7.39
N VAL A 25 9.27 0.10 7.41
CA VAL A 25 10.21 1.24 7.36
C VAL A 25 10.08 1.98 6.02
N ALA A 26 9.95 1.26 4.91
CA ALA A 26 9.82 1.86 3.59
C ALA A 26 8.50 2.62 3.42
N VAL A 27 7.36 2.03 3.83
CA VAL A 27 6.06 2.71 3.79
C VAL A 27 6.06 3.94 4.68
N ALA A 28 6.59 3.84 5.91
CA ALA A 28 6.69 4.97 6.83
C ALA A 28 7.52 6.12 6.25
N LYS A 29 8.64 5.83 5.57
CA LYS A 29 9.47 6.85 4.89
C LYS A 29 8.70 7.59 3.80
N ILE A 30 7.89 6.88 3.01
CA ILE A 30 7.09 7.50 1.94
C ILE A 30 6.03 8.42 2.56
N ILE A 31 5.35 7.95 3.60
CA ILE A 31 4.28 8.71 4.24
C ILE A 31 4.83 9.95 4.96
N GLN A 32 5.93 9.84 5.69
CA GLN A 32 6.60 10.98 6.35
C GLN A 32 7.00 12.06 5.35
N LYS A 33 7.42 11.69 4.14
CA LYS A 33 7.76 12.64 3.10
C LYS A 33 6.53 13.33 2.49
N GLY A 34 5.38 12.65 2.54
CA GLY A 34 4.10 13.16 2.04
C GLY A 34 3.35 14.11 2.97
N GLY A 35 3.80 14.32 4.22
CA GLY A 35 3.21 15.28 5.15
C GLY A 35 2.80 14.69 6.51
N GLU A 36 1.79 15.29 7.14
CA GLU A 36 1.35 15.12 8.55
C GLU A 36 0.59 13.81 8.86
N ILE A 37 0.58 12.83 7.96
CA ILE A 37 -0.21 11.61 8.15
C ILE A 37 0.52 10.70 9.15
N GLU A 38 0.03 10.67 10.39
CA GLU A 38 0.54 9.76 11.42
C GLU A 38 0.06 8.31 11.18
N LEU A 39 0.98 7.35 11.09
CA LEU A 39 0.65 5.91 11.07
C LEU A 39 0.49 5.29 12.46
N GLN A 40 0.90 6.00 13.52
CA GLN A 40 1.18 5.40 14.83
C GLN A 40 -0.07 5.06 15.64
N LYS A 41 -1.21 5.67 15.31
CA LYS A 41 -2.48 5.48 16.00
C LYS A 41 -3.52 4.90 15.04
N ASP A 42 -4.40 4.09 15.60
CA ASP A 42 -5.56 3.51 14.94
C ASP A 42 -5.25 2.48 13.84
N LYS A 43 -6.32 1.90 13.32
CA LYS A 43 -6.28 1.03 12.14
C LYS A 43 -6.23 1.90 10.89
N LYS A 44 -5.23 1.69 10.04
CA LYS A 44 -5.07 2.41 8.77
C LYS A 44 -4.85 1.45 7.62
N VAL A 45 -5.27 1.86 6.44
CA VAL A 45 -5.03 1.10 5.22
C VAL A 45 -4.30 1.99 4.25
N VAL A 46 -3.12 1.55 3.80
CA VAL A 46 -2.31 2.26 2.82
C VAL A 46 -2.40 1.50 1.49
N LEU A 47 -2.97 2.13 0.47
CA LEU A 47 -3.00 1.63 -0.89
C LEU A 47 -1.84 2.25 -1.68
N ILE A 48 -0.86 1.45 -2.08
CA ILE A 48 0.22 1.88 -2.97
C ILE A 48 -0.12 1.49 -4.40
N VAL A 49 -0.20 2.48 -5.28
CA VAL A 49 -0.61 2.34 -6.68
C VAL A 49 0.59 2.62 -7.59
N PRO A 50 0.97 1.70 -8.50
CA PRO A 50 1.95 1.99 -9.52
C PRO A 50 1.27 2.80 -10.63
N VAL A 51 1.67 4.04 -10.82
CA VAL A 51 1.11 4.94 -11.85
C VAL A 51 2.03 4.98 -13.08
N ILE A 52 2.54 3.82 -13.46
CA ILE A 52 3.45 3.66 -14.60
C ILE A 52 2.85 2.64 -15.56
N GLY A 53 2.42 3.11 -16.72
CA GLY A 53 2.02 2.25 -17.84
C GLY A 53 0.69 1.50 -17.67
N CYS A 54 -0.12 1.55 -18.73
CA CYS A 54 -1.39 0.86 -18.94
C CYS A 54 -2.58 1.29 -18.05
N SER A 55 -3.58 1.90 -18.69
CA SER A 55 -4.87 2.31 -18.10
C SER A 55 -5.67 1.17 -17.47
N THR A 56 -5.40 -0.08 -17.86
CA THR A 56 -6.07 -1.29 -17.37
C THR A 56 -5.82 -1.56 -15.89
N CYS A 57 -4.70 -1.09 -15.32
CA CYS A 57 -4.39 -1.23 -13.89
C CYS A 57 -5.00 -0.11 -13.04
N ILE A 58 -5.24 1.07 -13.63
CA ILE A 58 -5.73 2.27 -12.92
C ILE A 58 -7.25 2.24 -12.76
N GLU A 59 -8.00 1.75 -13.73
CA GLU A 59 -9.47 1.79 -13.67
C GLU A 59 -10.07 0.97 -12.51
N PRO A 60 -9.58 -0.26 -12.24
CA PRO A 60 -10.00 -1.01 -11.05
C PRO A 60 -9.64 -0.29 -9.74
N VAL A 61 -8.49 0.40 -9.70
CA VAL A 61 -8.08 1.21 -8.55
C VAL A 61 -9.05 2.36 -8.33
N LYS A 62 -9.40 3.12 -9.37
CA LYS A 62 -10.38 4.21 -9.32
C LYS A 62 -11.72 3.77 -8.76
N ASN A 63 -12.22 2.64 -9.26
CA ASN A 63 -13.46 2.05 -8.76
C ASN A 63 -13.38 1.61 -7.29
N PHE A 64 -12.21 1.14 -6.84
CA PHE A 64 -11.99 0.76 -5.46
C PHE A 64 -11.94 1.98 -4.53
N ILE A 65 -11.12 2.99 -4.86
CA ILE A 65 -10.97 4.19 -4.02
C ILE A 65 -12.29 4.96 -3.89
N ASN A 66 -13.12 4.98 -4.93
CA ASN A 66 -14.42 5.66 -4.90
C ASN A 66 -15.42 5.02 -3.91
N LYS A 67 -15.21 3.75 -3.53
CA LYS A 67 -16.07 3.02 -2.59
C LYS A 67 -15.55 3.04 -1.15
N VAL A 68 -14.36 3.59 -0.91
CA VAL A 68 -13.76 3.69 0.42
C VAL A 68 -13.67 5.17 0.79
N ASP A 69 -14.51 5.61 1.72
CA ASP A 69 -14.49 6.97 2.24
C ASP A 69 -14.14 6.94 3.73
N SER A 70 -12.85 7.11 4.04
CA SER A 70 -12.34 7.05 5.40
C SER A 70 -11.06 7.89 5.53
N PRO A 71 -10.90 8.69 6.60
CA PRO A 71 -9.65 9.39 6.89
C PRO A 71 -8.50 8.42 7.22
N ASN A 72 -8.80 7.17 7.54
CA ASN A 72 -7.80 6.14 7.79
C ASN A 72 -7.39 5.35 6.53
N PHE A 73 -7.95 5.72 5.37
CA PHE A 73 -7.55 5.17 4.08
C PHE A 73 -6.61 6.15 3.36
N ILE A 74 -5.36 5.73 3.16
CA ILE A 74 -4.29 6.52 2.58
C ILE A 74 -3.94 5.95 1.21
N ILE A 75 -3.79 6.82 0.22
CA ILE A 75 -3.44 6.47 -1.15
C ILE A 75 -2.03 6.97 -1.41
N VAL A 76 -1.15 6.11 -1.88
CA VAL A 76 0.21 6.46 -2.33
C VAL A 76 0.27 6.17 -3.82
N ALA A 77 0.25 7.23 -4.62
CA ALA A 77 0.47 7.14 -6.06
C ALA A 77 1.98 7.21 -6.34
N SER A 78 2.59 6.07 -6.66
CA SER A 78 4.02 6.02 -6.98
C SER A 78 4.22 6.15 -8.48
N CYS A 79 5.07 7.09 -8.87
CA CYS A 79 5.46 7.38 -10.24
C CYS A 79 6.90 7.91 -10.31
N TYR A 80 7.46 8.02 -11.51
CA TYR A 80 8.75 8.68 -11.72
C TYR A 80 8.62 10.16 -12.12
N SER A 81 7.39 10.65 -12.27
CA SER A 81 7.06 12.03 -12.59
C SER A 81 5.64 12.37 -12.15
N SER A 82 5.45 13.55 -11.55
CA SER A 82 4.11 14.03 -11.20
C SER A 82 3.19 14.18 -12.41
N LYS A 83 3.75 14.34 -13.63
CA LYS A 83 2.95 14.40 -14.86
C LYS A 83 2.17 13.10 -15.11
N ASP A 84 2.78 11.96 -14.82
CA ASP A 84 2.16 10.64 -15.03
C ASP A 84 0.96 10.45 -14.10
N PHE A 85 1.06 11.00 -12.88
CA PHE A 85 -0.03 11.03 -11.93
C PHE A 85 -1.21 11.86 -12.43
N TYR A 86 -0.98 13.11 -12.84
CA TYR A 86 -2.06 13.97 -13.33
C TYR A 86 -2.68 13.48 -14.63
N PHE A 87 -1.91 12.79 -15.48
CA PHE A 87 -2.45 12.12 -16.66
C PHE A 87 -3.41 10.99 -16.28
N SER A 88 -3.07 10.20 -15.26
CA SER A 88 -3.87 9.05 -14.82
C SER A 88 -5.07 9.45 -13.95
N PHE A 89 -4.94 10.53 -13.18
CA PHE A 89 -5.96 11.09 -12.28
C PHE A 89 -6.27 12.56 -12.62
N PRO A 90 -6.86 12.84 -13.81
CA PRO A 90 -7.07 14.21 -14.27
C PRO A 90 -8.18 14.96 -13.52
N GLY A 91 -9.08 14.24 -12.84
CA GLY A 91 -10.39 14.76 -12.41
C GLY A 91 -10.53 15.26 -10.98
N GLY A 92 -9.45 15.52 -10.23
CA GLY A 92 -9.58 15.93 -8.82
C GLY A 92 -10.23 14.86 -7.91
N GLU A 93 -10.35 13.62 -8.40
CA GLU A 93 -10.88 12.44 -7.69
C GLU A 93 -10.21 12.20 -6.33
N LEU A 94 -8.99 12.73 -6.19
CA LEU A 94 -8.12 12.61 -5.03
C LEU A 94 -8.01 13.93 -4.22
N LYS A 95 -8.67 15.01 -4.66
CA LYS A 95 -8.45 16.38 -4.16
C LYS A 95 -8.85 16.60 -2.69
N ASN A 96 -9.63 15.69 -2.11
CA ASN A 96 -10.02 15.72 -0.69
C ASN A 96 -9.72 14.38 0.03
N ARG A 97 -8.80 13.60 -0.51
CA ARG A 97 -8.42 12.29 0.05
C ARG A 97 -7.01 12.39 0.62
N ASN A 98 -6.69 11.48 1.55
CA ASN A 98 -5.34 11.31 2.07
C ASN A 98 -4.44 10.67 1.00
N CYS A 99 -4.08 11.46 -0.01
CA CYS A 99 -3.32 11.03 -1.17
C CYS A 99 -1.93 11.64 -1.15
N ILE A 100 -0.92 10.80 -1.31
CA ILE A 100 0.49 11.14 -1.39
C ILE A 100 0.98 10.80 -2.80
N VAL A 101 1.64 11.75 -3.45
CA VAL A 101 2.28 11.53 -4.75
C VAL A 101 3.76 11.25 -4.52
N ASP A 102 4.17 10.00 -4.67
CA ASP A 102 5.57 9.57 -4.63
C ASP A 102 6.18 9.72 -6.03
N SER A 103 6.55 10.95 -6.39
CA SER A 103 7.07 11.31 -7.72
C SER A 103 8.52 10.92 -7.99
N ILE A 104 9.23 10.42 -6.98
CA ILE A 104 10.61 9.93 -7.12
C ILE A 104 10.70 8.40 -7.19
N GLY A 105 9.54 7.73 -7.13
CA GLY A 105 9.41 6.28 -7.21
C GLY A 105 10.04 5.53 -6.03
N LEU A 106 9.95 6.05 -4.80
CA LEU A 106 10.43 5.33 -3.61
C LEU A 106 9.74 3.97 -3.45
N ALA A 107 8.45 3.87 -3.74
CA ALA A 107 7.74 2.61 -3.62
C ALA A 107 8.30 1.55 -4.59
N PHE A 108 8.65 1.94 -5.82
CA PHE A 108 9.34 1.07 -6.77
C PHE A 108 10.74 0.70 -6.29
N ARG A 109 11.54 1.69 -5.85
CA ARG A 109 12.92 1.46 -5.38
C ARG A 109 13.00 0.52 -4.18
N HIS A 110 11.97 0.52 -3.32
CA HIS A 110 11.86 -0.36 -2.16
C HIS A 110 11.12 -1.67 -2.46
N GLY A 111 10.71 -1.94 -3.71
CA GLY A 111 9.97 -3.16 -4.06
C GLY A 111 8.56 -3.24 -3.46
N LEU A 112 8.03 -2.13 -2.95
CA LEU A 112 6.68 -2.07 -2.39
C LEU A 112 5.60 -2.24 -3.45
N VAL A 113 5.93 -1.94 -4.71
CA VAL A 113 5.02 -2.03 -5.85
C VAL A 113 5.80 -2.32 -7.13
N ASP A 114 5.18 -3.04 -8.06
CA ASP A 114 5.74 -3.44 -9.35
C ASP A 114 4.73 -3.24 -10.51
N VAL A 115 3.85 -4.21 -10.74
CA VAL A 115 2.87 -4.24 -11.83
C VAL A 115 1.44 -4.07 -11.28
N GLY A 116 1.21 -4.37 -10.00
CA GLY A 116 -0.10 -4.26 -9.36
C GLY A 116 -0.08 -3.40 -8.11
N ALA A 117 -1.22 -2.77 -7.79
CA ALA A 117 -1.34 -2.02 -6.55
C ALA A 117 -1.32 -2.97 -5.34
N LYS A 118 -0.83 -2.50 -4.19
CA LYS A 118 -0.78 -3.27 -2.94
C LYS A 118 -1.48 -2.52 -1.82
N LEU A 119 -2.25 -3.24 -1.02
CA LEU A 119 -2.88 -2.77 0.21
C LEU A 119 -2.07 -3.24 1.41
N TYR A 120 -1.74 -2.31 2.29
CA TYR A 120 -1.07 -2.55 3.55
C TYR A 120 -2.03 -2.21 4.68
N PHE A 121 -2.28 -3.18 5.55
CA PHE A 121 -3.13 -3.02 6.72
C PHE A 121 -2.24 -2.72 7.91
N PHE A 122 -2.42 -1.55 8.51
CA PHE A 122 -1.66 -1.06 9.65
C PHE A 122 -2.53 -1.06 10.90
N GLU A 123 -1.97 -1.55 12.00
CA GLU A 123 -2.52 -1.39 13.34
C GLU A 123 -1.40 -0.93 14.27
N ASN A 124 -1.60 0.21 14.95
CA ASN A 124 -0.62 0.81 15.87
C ASN A 124 0.77 1.00 15.22
N GLY A 125 0.80 1.53 13.99
CA GLY A 125 2.04 1.81 13.26
C GLY A 125 2.76 0.59 12.68
N LYS A 126 2.17 -0.60 12.74
CA LYS A 126 2.76 -1.83 12.21
C LYS A 126 1.86 -2.46 11.15
N ILE A 127 2.47 -2.90 10.04
CA ILE A 127 1.83 -3.78 9.07
C ILE A 127 1.44 -5.09 9.77
N ILE A 128 0.17 -5.44 9.69
CA ILE A 128 -0.38 -6.73 10.15
C ILE A 128 -0.78 -7.64 8.98
N ASP A 129 -1.03 -7.08 7.80
CA ASP A 129 -1.43 -7.82 6.61
C ASP A 129 -1.09 -7.03 5.34
N ILE A 130 -0.82 -7.75 4.25
CA ILE A 130 -0.55 -7.19 2.93
C ILE A 130 -1.39 -7.95 1.91
N LYS A 131 -2.08 -7.21 1.05
CA LYS A 131 -2.84 -7.78 -0.07
C LYS A 131 -2.38 -7.17 -1.38
N THR A 132 -1.88 -8.03 -2.26
CA THR A 132 -1.63 -7.64 -3.65
C THR A 132 -2.97 -7.57 -4.36
N SER A 133 -3.29 -6.39 -4.87
CA SER A 133 -4.57 -6.15 -5.50
C SER A 133 -4.53 -6.55 -6.97
N SER A 134 -5.45 -7.43 -7.34
CA SER A 134 -6.30 -7.11 -8.48
C SER A 134 -7.45 -6.28 -7.88
N CYS A 135 -7.42 -4.94 -7.95
CA CYS A 135 -8.34 -4.03 -7.24
C CYS A 135 -9.85 -4.27 -7.47
N ALA A 136 -10.24 -5.23 -8.31
CA ALA A 136 -11.62 -5.56 -8.64
C ALA A 136 -12.26 -6.69 -7.82
N LYS A 137 -11.56 -7.37 -6.90
CA LYS A 137 -12.17 -8.50 -6.16
C LYS A 137 -13.16 -8.00 -5.09
N PRO A 138 -14.46 -8.36 -5.14
CA PRO A 138 -15.47 -7.87 -4.20
C PRO A 138 -15.12 -8.11 -2.73
N GLY A 139 -14.54 -9.28 -2.39
CA GLY A 139 -14.17 -9.61 -1.01
C GLY A 139 -13.09 -8.69 -0.41
N LEU A 140 -12.20 -8.13 -1.23
CA LEU A 140 -11.13 -7.25 -0.76
C LEU A 140 -11.68 -5.89 -0.30
N LEU A 141 -12.72 -5.39 -0.98
CA LEU A 141 -13.41 -4.17 -0.56
C LEU A 141 -14.10 -4.37 0.79
N THR A 142 -14.87 -5.45 0.94
CA THR A 142 -15.54 -5.77 2.21
C THR A 142 -14.54 -5.92 3.35
N GLN A 143 -13.42 -6.62 3.13
CA GLN A 143 -12.36 -6.75 4.12
C GLN A 143 -11.79 -5.38 4.53
N THR A 144 -11.52 -4.52 3.54
CA THR A 144 -10.98 -3.17 3.77
C THR A 144 -11.92 -2.32 4.59
N LEU A 145 -13.21 -2.29 4.23
CA LEU A 145 -14.23 -1.53 4.95
C LEU A 145 -14.43 -2.06 6.36
N ASN A 146 -14.39 -3.38 6.58
CA ASN A 146 -14.52 -3.95 7.92
C ASN A 146 -13.30 -3.69 8.80
N PHE A 147 -12.10 -3.64 8.22
CA PHE A 147 -10.90 -3.29 8.97
C PHE A 147 -10.86 -1.82 9.40
N LEU A 148 -11.42 -0.92 8.59
CA LEU A 148 -11.48 0.52 8.87
C LEU A 148 -12.62 0.93 9.81
N LYS A 149 -13.48 -0.01 10.25
CA LYS A 149 -14.49 0.19 11.31
C LYS A 149 -13.86 0.02 12.70
#